data_AF-A0AB73BUT6-F1
#
_entry.id   AF-A0AB73BUT6-F1
#
_cell.length_a   1.000
_cell.length_b   1.000
_cell.length_c   1.000
_cell.angle_alpha   90.00
_cell.angle_beta   90.00
_cell.angle_gamma   90.00
#
_symmetry.space_group_name_H-M   'P 1'
#
loop_
_entity.id
_entity.type
_entity.pdbx_description
1 polymer ?
#
loop_
_entity_poly.entity_id
_entity_poly.type
_entity_poly.pdbx_seq_one_letter_code
_entity_poly.pdbx_strand_id
1 'polypeptide(L)'
;VQDMKNGEHRIRYHLNTIRENIEKLREKYIKPEVVEEPKSILSLDRMLGKYLTIMYEDKIYNLLLRYREIVKEMEERVRRDVERRDDIWEIQMNRVSIFFDIYGINFNGEIKNFNSRLSKNYDNISFKLFGEKGDTIGMIKGELNLLKLDLQATLDIPELNLTGITEFRKYLSDGVASLQQDIQMDKYDVALQGILTTKRMKLVENPLLEKIQDLEIRYRYNSRDRQLYLNTNFLKNKIDEMKNN
;
A
#
# COMPACT_ATOMS: atom_id res chain seq x y z
N VAL A 1 10.47 23.23 -31.34
CA VAL A 1 9.17 23.83 -30.92
C VAL A 1 7.97 23.14 -31.58
N GLN A 2 8.01 22.77 -32.87
CA GLN A 2 6.93 22.02 -33.52
C GLN A 2 6.72 20.59 -32.95
N ASP A 3 7.77 19.89 -32.52
CA ASP A 3 7.64 18.54 -31.95
C ASP A 3 6.98 18.49 -30.57
N MET A 4 7.10 19.54 -29.75
CA MET A 4 6.42 19.63 -28.45
C MET A 4 4.91 19.86 -28.61
N LYS A 5 4.48 20.61 -29.63
CA LYS A 5 3.05 20.81 -29.95
C LYS A 5 2.38 19.53 -30.45
N ASN A 6 3.12 18.68 -31.16
CA ASN A 6 2.65 17.36 -31.60
C ASN A 6 2.55 16.35 -30.43
N GLY A 7 3.44 16.45 -29.44
CA GLY A 7 3.37 15.66 -28.20
C GLY A 7 2.13 15.98 -27.35
N GLU A 8 1.82 17.27 -27.16
CA GLU A 8 0.61 17.70 -26.44
C GLU A 8 -0.69 17.29 -27.17
N HIS A 9 -0.72 17.34 -28.49
CA HIS A 9 -1.86 16.88 -29.28
C HIS A 9 -2.06 15.37 -29.17
N ARG A 10 -0.98 14.58 -29.14
CA ARG A 10 -1.04 13.12 -28.93
C ARG A 10 -1.52 12.74 -27.54
N ILE A 11 -1.10 13.48 -26.51
CA ILE A 11 -1.54 13.26 -25.12
C ILE A 11 -3.01 13.65 -24.96
N ARG A 12 -3.45 14.79 -25.51
CA ARG A 12 -4.86 15.19 -25.51
C ARG A 12 -5.75 14.20 -26.28
N TYR A 13 -5.26 13.69 -27.41
CA TYR A 13 -5.96 12.65 -28.17
C TYR A 13 -6.11 11.36 -27.34
N HIS A 14 -5.04 10.87 -26.71
CA HIS A 14 -5.11 9.69 -25.83
C HIS A 14 -6.03 9.89 -24.63
N LEU A 15 -6.01 11.06 -23.99
CA LEU A 15 -6.90 11.37 -22.86
C LEU A 15 -8.37 11.42 -23.30
N ASN A 16 -8.65 11.96 -24.48
CA ASN A 16 -10.01 11.96 -25.04
C ASN A 16 -10.46 10.54 -25.43
N THR A 17 -9.58 9.71 -26.00
CA THR A 17 -9.89 8.30 -26.30
C THR A 17 -10.13 7.49 -25.03
N ILE A 18 -9.37 7.74 -23.95
CA ILE A 18 -9.59 7.13 -22.64
C ILE A 18 -10.94 7.57 -22.06
N ARG A 19 -11.27 8.87 -22.15
CA ARG A 19 -12.56 9.41 -21.69
C ARG A 19 -13.74 8.81 -22.46
N GLU A 20 -13.65 8.73 -23.78
CA GLU A 20 -14.68 8.10 -24.61
C GLU A 20 -14.83 6.60 -24.33
N ASN A 21 -13.72 5.89 -24.07
CA ASN A 21 -13.77 4.49 -23.68
C ASN A 21 -14.39 4.32 -22.28
N ILE A 22 -14.14 5.24 -21.35
CA ILE A 22 -14.79 5.26 -20.03
C ILE A 22 -16.30 5.50 -20.17
N GLU A 23 -16.73 6.45 -21.01
CA GLU A 23 -18.17 6.70 -21.25
C GLU A 23 -18.85 5.51 -21.96
N LYS A 24 -18.17 4.85 -22.92
CA LYS A 24 -18.68 3.62 -23.54
C LYS A 24 -18.78 2.46 -22.56
N LEU A 25 -17.84 2.33 -21.61
CA LEU A 25 -17.93 1.36 -20.51
C LEU A 25 -19.07 1.74 -19.56
N ARG A 26 -19.27 3.03 -19.29
CA ARG A 26 -20.38 3.55 -18.49
C ARG A 26 -21.73 3.21 -19.12
N GLU A 27 -21.92 3.43 -20.42
CA GLU A 27 -23.15 3.05 -21.13
C GLU A 27 -23.37 1.53 -21.21
N LYS A 28 -22.28 0.75 -21.34
CA LYS A 28 -22.35 -0.71 -21.44
C LYS A 28 -22.64 -1.40 -20.10
N TYR A 29 -22.16 -0.86 -18.99
CA TYR A 29 -22.31 -1.43 -17.64
C TYR A 29 -23.33 -0.70 -16.76
N ILE A 30 -23.88 0.43 -17.21
CA ILE A 30 -25.00 1.15 -16.58
C ILE A 30 -26.20 1.14 -17.53
N LYS A 31 -26.74 -0.05 -17.82
CA LYS A 31 -28.18 -0.14 -17.98
C LYS A 31 -28.75 -0.25 -16.57
N PRO A 32 -29.68 0.63 -16.15
CA PRO A 32 -30.34 0.47 -14.86
C PRO A 32 -31.22 -0.77 -14.95
N GLU A 33 -30.67 -1.91 -14.58
CA GLU A 33 -31.48 -3.04 -14.15
C GLU A 33 -32.23 -2.52 -12.91
N VAL A 34 -33.56 -2.62 -12.94
CA VAL A 34 -34.40 -2.19 -11.82
C VAL A 34 -34.12 -3.16 -10.68
N VAL A 35 -33.20 -2.78 -9.79
CA VAL A 35 -32.85 -3.55 -8.62
C VAL A 35 -33.74 -3.08 -7.47
N GLU A 36 -34.62 -3.97 -7.02
CA GLU A 36 -35.32 -3.83 -5.73
C GLU A 36 -34.27 -3.62 -4.61
N GLU A 37 -34.41 -2.54 -3.82
CA GLU A 37 -33.56 -2.30 -2.65
C GLU A 37 -33.85 -3.31 -1.54
N PRO A 38 -32.87 -3.73 -0.69
CA PRO A 38 -31.55 -3.14 -0.45
C PRO A 38 -30.37 -4.14 -0.55
N LYS A 39 -29.42 -3.90 -1.47
CA LYS A 39 -28.09 -4.57 -1.55
C LYS A 39 -26.94 -3.56 -1.77
N SER A 40 -27.17 -2.27 -1.49
CA SER A 40 -26.34 -1.15 -1.96
C SER A 40 -25.00 -0.97 -1.22
N ILE A 41 -24.85 -1.41 0.03
CA ILE A 41 -23.63 -1.20 0.85
C ILE A 41 -22.44 -2.00 0.29
N LEU A 42 -22.66 -3.25 -0.11
CA LEU A 42 -21.60 -4.08 -0.71
C LEU A 42 -21.16 -3.59 -2.09
N SER A 43 -21.95 -2.76 -2.76
CA SER A 43 -21.71 -2.39 -4.16
C SER A 43 -20.65 -1.28 -4.29
N LEU A 44 -20.72 -0.21 -3.49
CA LEU A 44 -19.83 0.94 -3.61
C LEU A 44 -18.40 0.62 -3.17
N ASP A 45 -18.21 -0.05 -2.03
CA ASP A 45 -16.88 -0.48 -1.59
C ASP A 45 -16.24 -1.46 -2.58
N ARG A 46 -17.03 -2.39 -3.16
CA ARG A 46 -16.56 -3.28 -4.23
C ARG A 46 -16.23 -2.53 -5.51
N MET A 47 -17.03 -1.54 -5.89
CA MET A 47 -16.78 -0.70 -7.07
C MET A 47 -15.51 0.12 -6.89
N LEU A 48 -15.34 0.77 -5.73
CA LEU A 48 -14.14 1.52 -5.38
C LEU A 48 -12.91 0.62 -5.33
N GLY A 49 -13.01 -0.55 -4.71
CA GLY A 49 -11.93 -1.54 -4.67
C GLY A 49 -11.51 -1.98 -6.07
N LYS A 50 -12.46 -2.31 -6.95
CA LYS A 50 -12.19 -2.64 -8.36
C LYS A 50 -11.57 -1.48 -9.12
N TYR A 51 -12.11 -0.27 -8.95
CA TYR A 51 -11.61 0.93 -9.62
C TYR A 51 -10.16 1.21 -9.21
N LEU A 52 -9.87 1.22 -7.91
CA LEU A 52 -8.52 1.41 -7.39
C LEU A 52 -7.57 0.29 -7.83
N THR A 53 -8.04 -0.96 -7.88
CA THR A 53 -7.27 -2.07 -8.43
C THR A 53 -6.84 -1.77 -9.87
N ILE A 54 -7.78 -1.40 -10.75
CA ILE A 54 -7.49 -1.09 -12.15
C ILE A 54 -6.55 0.11 -12.28
N MET A 55 -6.82 1.18 -11.52
CA MET A 55 -6.03 2.42 -11.58
C MET A 55 -4.57 2.24 -11.17
N TYR A 56 -4.30 1.30 -10.26
CA TYR A 56 -2.97 1.03 -9.73
C TYR A 56 -2.37 -0.30 -10.20
N GLU A 57 -3.06 -1.03 -11.09
CA GLU A 57 -2.66 -2.38 -11.53
C GLU A 57 -1.22 -2.40 -12.05
N ASP A 58 -0.88 -1.51 -12.99
CA ASP A 58 0.47 -1.45 -13.56
C ASP A 58 1.54 -1.16 -12.52
N LYS A 59 1.26 -0.25 -11.57
CA LYS A 59 2.21 0.10 -10.50
C LYS A 59 2.44 -1.06 -9.56
N ILE A 60 1.36 -1.72 -9.14
CA ILE A 60 1.41 -2.88 -8.26
C ILE A 60 2.10 -4.05 -8.97
N TYR A 61 1.78 -4.30 -10.24
CA TYR A 61 2.39 -5.35 -11.03
C TYR A 61 3.90 -5.15 -11.21
N ASN A 62 4.32 -3.93 -11.56
CA ASN A 62 5.75 -3.61 -11.69
C ASN A 62 6.52 -3.76 -10.37
N LEU A 63 5.90 -3.41 -9.23
CA LEU A 63 6.48 -3.65 -7.91
C LEU A 63 6.64 -5.15 -7.65
N LEU A 64 5.62 -5.96 -7.96
CA LEU A 64 5.66 -7.42 -7.81
C LEU A 64 6.72 -8.07 -8.70
N LEU A 65 6.92 -7.58 -9.92
CA LEU A 65 7.99 -8.06 -10.80
C LEU A 65 9.36 -7.84 -10.17
N ARG A 66 9.64 -6.62 -9.70
CA ARG A 66 10.90 -6.30 -9.00
C ARG A 66 11.09 -7.14 -7.74
N TYR A 67 10.02 -7.32 -6.97
CA TYR A 67 10.05 -8.20 -5.80
C TYR A 67 10.46 -9.62 -6.18
N ARG A 68 9.84 -10.20 -7.21
CA ARG A 68 10.15 -11.56 -7.68
C ARG A 68 11.58 -11.68 -8.23
N GLU A 69 12.11 -10.65 -8.87
CA GLU A 69 13.51 -10.62 -9.31
C GLU A 69 14.46 -10.66 -8.10
N ILE A 70 14.19 -9.90 -7.05
CA ILE A 70 14.97 -9.92 -5.81
C ILE A 70 14.89 -11.31 -5.15
N VAL A 71 13.70 -11.90 -5.05
CA VAL A 71 13.52 -13.26 -4.49
C VAL A 71 14.32 -14.29 -5.28
N LYS A 72 14.24 -14.28 -6.62
CA LYS A 72 15.00 -15.20 -7.48
C LYS A 72 16.51 -15.06 -7.28
N GLU A 73 17.02 -13.84 -7.25
CA GLU A 73 18.44 -13.59 -6.99
C GLU A 73 18.86 -14.10 -5.60
N MET A 74 18.00 -13.92 -4.58
CA MET A 74 18.22 -14.46 -3.25
C MET A 74 18.24 -15.99 -3.25
N GLU A 75 17.30 -16.66 -3.91
CA GLU A 75 17.30 -18.13 -4.07
C GLU A 75 18.58 -18.63 -4.73
N GLU A 76 19.01 -17.98 -5.81
CA GLU A 76 20.23 -18.35 -6.52
C GLU A 76 21.48 -18.15 -5.65
N ARG A 77 21.52 -17.12 -4.81
CA ARG A 77 22.63 -16.90 -3.87
C ARG A 77 22.65 -17.95 -2.76
N VAL A 78 21.49 -18.29 -2.19
CA VAL A 78 21.38 -19.36 -1.18
C VAL A 78 21.80 -20.70 -1.79
N ARG A 79 21.31 -21.03 -2.98
CA ARG A 79 21.67 -22.27 -3.69
C ARG A 79 23.18 -22.36 -3.95
N ARG A 80 23.77 -21.28 -4.48
CA ARG A 80 25.22 -21.22 -4.73
C ARG A 80 26.05 -21.33 -3.45
N ASP A 81 25.59 -20.76 -2.34
CA ASP A 81 26.27 -20.86 -1.03
C ASP A 81 26.24 -22.29 -0.48
N VAL A 82 25.13 -23.02 -0.66
CA VAL A 82 25.01 -24.44 -0.27
C VAL A 82 25.91 -25.35 -1.11
N GLU A 83 26.00 -25.11 -2.42
CA GLU A 83 26.78 -25.95 -3.34
C GLU A 83 28.30 -25.76 -3.24
N ARG A 84 28.76 -24.66 -2.62
CA ARG A 84 30.17 -24.41 -2.42
C ARG A 84 30.73 -25.33 -1.34
N ARG A 85 31.76 -26.10 -1.71
CA ARG A 85 32.45 -27.06 -0.84
C ARG A 85 33.74 -26.52 -0.21
N ASP A 86 34.16 -25.31 -0.58
CA ASP A 86 35.40 -24.70 -0.12
C ASP A 86 35.24 -23.99 1.24
N ASP A 87 36.35 -23.78 1.95
CA ASP A 87 36.41 -22.95 3.16
C ASP A 87 36.28 -21.46 2.79
N ILE A 88 35.03 -20.98 2.75
CA ILE A 88 34.71 -19.58 2.48
C ILE A 88 34.83 -18.79 3.78
N TRP A 89 35.49 -17.62 3.71
CA TRP A 89 35.42 -16.63 4.77
C TRP A 89 33.97 -16.23 5.07
N GLU A 90 33.64 -16.17 6.36
CA GLU A 90 32.31 -15.89 6.88
C GLU A 90 32.34 -14.66 7.78
N ILE A 91 31.46 -13.70 7.51
CA ILE A 91 31.21 -12.55 8.38
C ILE A 91 29.92 -12.79 9.14
N GLN A 92 30.04 -12.82 10.47
CA GLN A 92 28.91 -12.80 11.38
C GLN A 92 28.67 -11.36 11.86
N MET A 93 27.51 -10.82 11.52
CA MET A 93 27.08 -9.49 11.92
C MET A 93 26.14 -9.58 13.11
N ASN A 94 26.60 -9.14 14.27
CA ASN A 94 25.79 -9.17 15.48
C ASN A 94 24.62 -8.18 15.42
N ARG A 95 24.87 -6.98 14.90
CA ARG A 95 23.86 -5.94 14.69
C ARG A 95 24.16 -5.16 13.42
N VAL A 96 23.11 -4.89 12.65
CA VAL A 96 23.16 -4.02 11.47
C VAL A 96 22.06 -2.99 11.61
N SER A 97 22.43 -1.72 11.61
CA SER A 97 21.46 -0.62 11.60
C SER A 97 20.85 -0.47 10.21
N ILE A 98 19.53 -0.36 10.16
CA ILE A 98 18.76 -0.20 8.92
C ILE A 98 17.93 1.08 8.97
N PHE A 99 17.80 1.74 7.83
CA PHE A 99 17.13 3.02 7.67
C PHE A 99 16.28 2.99 6.40
N PHE A 100 15.02 3.44 6.48
CA PHE A 100 14.16 3.60 5.31
C PHE A 100 13.14 4.73 5.51
N ASP A 101 12.68 5.33 4.42
CA ASP A 101 11.60 6.33 4.42
C ASP A 101 10.29 5.68 3.96
N ILE A 102 9.24 5.77 4.78
CA ILE A 102 7.89 5.32 4.43
C ILE A 102 6.90 6.41 4.80
N TYR A 103 6.08 6.84 3.84
CA TYR A 103 5.14 7.96 3.98
C TYR A 103 5.80 9.27 4.45
N GLY A 104 7.08 9.46 4.11
CA GLY A 104 7.88 10.59 4.54
C GLY A 104 8.26 10.56 6.02
N ILE A 105 8.14 9.41 6.69
CA ILE A 105 8.64 9.13 8.03
C ILE A 105 9.93 8.31 7.88
N ASN A 106 11.02 8.80 8.46
CA ASN A 106 12.29 8.07 8.50
C ASN A 106 12.24 7.05 9.63
N PHE A 107 12.25 5.77 9.28
CA PHE A 107 12.35 4.67 10.22
C PHE A 107 13.79 4.20 10.37
N ASN A 108 14.22 4.04 11.61
CA ASN A 108 15.53 3.54 11.99
C ASN A 108 15.40 2.40 12.99
N GLY A 109 16.26 1.41 12.87
CA GLY A 109 16.28 0.26 13.76
C GLY A 109 17.46 -0.64 13.48
N GLU A 110 17.42 -1.83 14.06
CA GLU A 110 18.49 -2.82 13.95
C GLU A 110 17.92 -4.19 13.59
N ILE A 111 18.64 -4.89 12.72
CA ILE A 111 18.53 -6.34 12.57
C ILE A 111 19.71 -6.98 13.30
N LYS A 112 19.49 -8.18 13.85
CA LYS A 112 20.50 -8.90 14.63
C LYS A 112 20.77 -10.27 14.04
N ASN A 113 21.93 -10.82 14.38
CA ASN A 113 22.31 -12.20 14.08
C ASN A 113 22.24 -12.54 12.58
N PHE A 114 22.84 -11.69 11.76
CA PHE A 114 22.91 -11.91 10.32
C PHE A 114 24.24 -12.56 9.94
N ASN A 115 24.17 -13.58 9.11
CA ASN A 115 25.33 -14.26 8.56
C ASN A 115 25.48 -13.93 7.08
N SER A 116 26.67 -13.51 6.67
CA SER A 116 27.01 -13.32 5.25
C SER A 116 26.82 -14.58 4.40
N ARG A 117 26.95 -15.77 5.00
CA ARG A 117 26.53 -17.04 4.40
C ARG A 117 25.03 -17.18 4.55
N LEU A 118 24.31 -16.83 3.48
CA LEU A 118 22.84 -16.85 3.45
C LEU A 118 22.29 -18.23 3.85
N SER A 119 22.96 -19.32 3.47
CA SER A 119 22.53 -20.69 3.79
C SER A 119 22.65 -21.03 5.28
N LYS A 120 23.36 -20.23 6.08
CA LYS A 120 23.55 -20.42 7.53
C LYS A 120 22.62 -19.56 8.38
N ASN A 121 21.73 -18.76 7.78
CA ASN A 121 20.73 -17.99 8.50
C ASN A 121 19.48 -18.85 8.79
N TYR A 122 19.63 -19.85 9.65
CA TYR A 122 18.55 -20.80 9.99
C TYR A 122 17.43 -20.16 10.82
N ASP A 123 17.81 -19.19 11.66
CA ASP A 123 16.88 -18.50 12.54
C ASP A 123 16.17 -17.35 11.83
N ASN A 124 14.98 -17.01 12.30
CA ASN A 124 14.28 -15.82 11.86
C ASN A 124 15.05 -14.57 12.28
N ILE A 125 15.21 -13.64 11.35
CA ILE A 125 15.77 -12.32 11.63
C ILE A 125 14.62 -11.43 12.08
N SER A 126 14.48 -11.29 13.39
CA SER A 126 13.55 -10.33 13.97
C SER A 126 14.09 -8.91 13.82
N PHE A 127 13.21 -7.98 13.48
CA PHE A 127 13.55 -6.57 13.35
C PHE A 127 12.48 -5.69 14.00
N LYS A 128 12.92 -4.54 14.47
CA LYS A 128 12.05 -3.49 15.01
C LYS A 128 12.66 -2.14 14.68
N LEU A 129 11.88 -1.29 14.03
CA LEU A 129 12.23 0.06 13.66
C LEU A 129 11.20 1.02 14.23
N PHE A 130 11.68 2.18 14.60
CA PHE A 130 10.87 3.31 15.01
C PHE A 130 11.11 4.44 14.03
N GLY A 131 10.08 5.22 13.71
CA GLY A 131 10.22 6.36 12.84
C GLY A 131 9.52 7.57 13.42
N GLU A 132 10.10 8.74 13.20
CA GLU A 132 9.63 10.01 13.75
C GLU A 132 9.52 11.07 12.64
N LYS A 133 8.44 11.84 12.66
CA LYS A 133 8.25 13.01 11.80
C LYS A 133 7.38 14.06 12.50
N GLY A 134 8.01 15.07 13.08
CA GLY A 134 7.29 16.01 13.95
C GLY A 134 6.69 15.25 15.14
N ASP A 135 5.37 15.39 15.36
CA ASP A 135 4.66 14.69 16.44
C ASP A 135 4.23 13.25 16.06
N THR A 136 4.47 12.82 14.82
CA THR A 136 4.15 11.47 14.37
C THR A 136 5.24 10.49 14.77
N ILE A 137 4.85 9.44 15.49
CA ILE A 137 5.69 8.27 15.80
C ILE A 137 5.09 7.07 15.08
N GLY A 138 5.93 6.32 14.37
CA GLY A 138 5.57 5.05 13.75
C GLY A 138 6.47 3.91 14.22
N MET A 139 6.00 2.69 14.08
CA MET A 139 6.76 1.47 14.36
C MET A 139 6.57 0.45 13.24
N ILE A 140 7.66 -0.18 12.81
CA ILE A 140 7.62 -1.41 12.01
C ILE A 140 8.32 -2.50 12.76
N LYS A 141 7.70 -3.66 12.89
CA LYS A 141 8.32 -4.85 13.47
C LYS A 141 7.98 -6.07 12.64
N GLY A 142 8.85 -7.06 12.64
CA GLY A 142 8.59 -8.27 11.87
C GLY A 142 9.70 -9.30 11.99
N GLU A 143 9.53 -10.37 11.24
CA GLU A 143 10.45 -11.48 11.13
C GLU A 143 10.67 -11.83 9.67
N LEU A 144 11.94 -11.97 9.29
CA LEU A 144 12.37 -12.40 7.97
C LEU A 144 13.06 -13.76 8.08
N ASN A 145 12.56 -14.76 7.35
CA ASN A 145 13.25 -16.03 7.17
C ASN A 145 13.94 -16.05 5.81
N LEU A 146 15.28 -15.98 5.80
CA LEU A 146 16.05 -15.91 4.56
C LEU A 146 16.10 -17.23 3.77
N LEU A 147 15.90 -18.37 4.43
CA LEU A 147 15.91 -19.68 3.76
C LEU A 147 14.57 -19.96 3.07
N LYS A 148 13.47 -19.60 3.72
CA LYS A 148 12.13 -19.71 3.17
C LYS A 148 11.79 -18.54 2.24
N LEU A 149 12.48 -17.42 2.40
CA LEU A 149 12.18 -16.12 1.77
C LEU A 149 10.79 -15.61 2.13
N ASP A 150 10.47 -15.77 3.41
CA ASP A 150 9.19 -15.38 4.00
C ASP A 150 9.38 -14.17 4.91
N LEU A 151 8.50 -13.19 4.79
CA LEU A 151 8.44 -12.00 5.63
C LEU A 151 7.06 -11.91 6.28
N GLN A 152 7.04 -11.68 7.59
CA GLN A 152 5.85 -11.23 8.31
C GLN A 152 6.19 -9.96 9.06
N ALA A 153 5.45 -8.88 8.80
CA ALA A 153 5.69 -7.59 9.43
C ALA A 153 4.40 -6.86 9.73
N THR A 154 4.45 -5.99 10.73
CA THR A 154 3.37 -5.08 11.10
C THR A 154 3.91 -3.66 11.11
N LEU A 155 3.21 -2.76 10.42
CA LEU A 155 3.41 -1.32 10.45
C LEU A 155 2.29 -0.69 11.29
N ASP A 156 2.66 0.12 12.26
CA ASP A 156 1.74 0.86 13.13
C ASP A 156 2.15 2.34 13.14
N ILE A 157 1.28 3.21 12.63
CA ILE A 157 1.40 4.66 12.70
C ILE A 157 0.15 5.14 13.44
N PRO A 158 0.21 5.32 14.77
CA PRO A 158 -0.93 5.73 15.57
C PRO A 158 -1.48 7.11 15.20
N GLU A 159 -0.61 8.04 14.77
CA GLU A 159 -1.05 9.38 14.40
C GLU A 159 -0.15 10.01 13.34
N LEU A 160 -0.73 10.38 12.20
CA LEU A 160 -0.09 10.97 11.04
C LEU A 160 -0.81 12.24 10.64
N ASN A 161 -0.14 13.39 10.73
CA ASN A 161 -0.68 14.63 10.19
C ASN A 161 -0.65 14.60 8.66
N LEU A 162 -1.82 14.53 8.03
CA LEU A 162 -1.96 14.41 6.58
C LEU A 162 -1.50 15.67 5.84
N THR A 163 -1.56 16.85 6.47
CA THR A 163 -1.02 18.09 5.89
C THR A 163 0.52 18.06 5.82
N GLY A 164 1.16 17.22 6.63
CA GLY A 164 2.60 16.94 6.58
C GLY A 164 3.04 16.09 5.38
N ILE A 165 2.09 15.54 4.61
CA ILE A 165 2.34 14.70 3.44
C ILE A 165 2.11 15.53 2.16
N THR A 166 3.17 15.71 1.38
CA THR A 166 3.20 16.59 0.20
C THR A 166 2.08 16.28 -0.80
N GLU A 167 1.78 14.99 -0.99
CA GLU A 167 0.78 14.50 -1.93
C GLU A 167 -0.64 14.92 -1.57
N PHE A 168 -0.93 15.10 -0.27
CA PHE A 168 -2.26 15.43 0.24
C PHE A 168 -2.49 16.93 0.42
N ARG A 169 -1.44 17.76 0.46
CA ARG A 169 -1.55 19.22 0.69
C ARG A 169 -2.45 19.96 -0.30
N LYS A 170 -2.56 19.47 -1.53
CA LYS A 170 -3.45 20.05 -2.56
C LYS A 170 -4.93 19.72 -2.35
N TYR A 171 -5.23 18.72 -1.53
CA TYR A 171 -6.60 18.22 -1.32
C TYR A 171 -7.11 18.52 0.09
N LEU A 172 -6.22 18.51 1.08
CA LEU A 172 -6.55 18.65 2.50
C LEU A 172 -5.94 19.91 3.09
N SER A 173 -6.76 20.70 3.78
CA SER A 173 -6.34 21.84 4.60
C SER A 173 -6.08 21.44 6.06
N ASP A 174 -6.64 20.30 6.49
CA ASP A 174 -6.47 19.72 7.82
C ASP A 174 -6.81 18.21 7.77
N GLY A 175 -6.29 17.43 8.71
CA GLY A 175 -6.61 16.01 8.82
C GLY A 175 -5.52 15.18 9.49
N VAL A 176 -5.96 14.19 10.24
CA VAL A 176 -5.10 13.23 10.93
C VAL A 176 -5.51 11.82 10.54
N ALA A 177 -4.54 10.94 10.34
CA ALA A 177 -4.77 9.52 10.07
C ALA A 177 -4.02 8.62 11.04
N SER A 178 -4.50 7.41 11.22
CA SER A 178 -3.77 6.30 11.81
C SER A 178 -3.75 5.13 10.84
N LEU A 179 -2.66 4.37 10.82
CA LEU A 179 -2.47 3.22 9.94
C LEU A 179 -1.98 2.02 10.75
N GLN A 180 -2.74 0.94 10.70
CA GLN A 180 -2.28 -0.38 11.13
C GLN A 180 -2.28 -1.29 9.91
N GLN A 181 -1.15 -1.91 9.60
CA GLN A 181 -0.99 -2.74 8.41
C GLN A 181 -0.16 -3.97 8.72
N ASP A 182 -0.71 -5.15 8.42
CA ASP A 182 0.04 -6.39 8.36
C ASP A 182 0.53 -6.63 6.93
N ILE A 183 1.75 -7.12 6.83
CA ILE A 183 2.47 -7.40 5.61
C ILE A 183 2.94 -8.84 5.67
N GLN A 184 2.52 -9.64 4.69
CA GLN A 184 3.02 -10.99 4.50
C GLN A 184 3.61 -11.09 3.10
N MET A 185 4.84 -11.58 3.01
CA MET A 185 5.44 -11.92 1.72
C MET A 185 5.97 -13.34 1.78
N ASP A 186 5.77 -14.07 0.69
CA ASP A 186 6.42 -15.35 0.41
C ASP A 186 7.09 -15.28 -0.96
N LYS A 187 7.78 -16.34 -1.36
CA LYS A 187 8.51 -16.43 -2.64
C LYS A 187 7.75 -15.92 -3.87
N TYR A 188 6.43 -16.00 -3.87
CA TYR A 188 5.60 -15.74 -5.05
C TYR A 188 4.72 -14.52 -4.87
N ASP A 189 4.30 -14.28 -3.63
CA ASP A 189 3.16 -13.45 -3.34
C ASP A 189 3.37 -12.46 -2.20
N VAL A 190 2.68 -11.33 -2.34
CA VAL A 190 2.59 -10.27 -1.34
C VAL A 190 1.13 -10.14 -0.96
N ALA A 191 0.85 -10.23 0.34
CA ALA A 191 -0.44 -9.96 0.93
C ALA A 191 -0.32 -8.81 1.93
N LEU A 192 -1.28 -7.90 1.86
CA LEU A 192 -1.38 -6.74 2.73
C LEU A 192 -2.79 -6.70 3.31
N GLN A 193 -2.91 -6.39 4.58
CA GLN A 193 -4.20 -6.06 5.17
C GLN A 193 -4.00 -4.96 6.18
N GLY A 194 -5.00 -4.09 6.33
CA GLY A 194 -4.87 -3.02 7.29
C GLY A 194 -6.13 -2.23 7.50
N ILE A 195 -6.00 -1.30 8.43
CA ILE A 195 -7.03 -0.35 8.84
C ILE A 195 -6.41 1.03 8.75
N LEU A 196 -7.02 1.88 7.93
CA LEU A 196 -6.74 3.30 7.86
C LEU A 196 -7.90 4.04 8.52
N THR A 197 -7.64 4.73 9.62
CA THR A 197 -8.64 5.59 10.26
C THR A 197 -8.24 7.03 10.04
N THR A 198 -9.16 7.86 9.62
CA THR A 198 -8.92 9.29 9.40
C THR A 198 -9.91 10.10 10.22
N LYS A 199 -9.43 11.18 10.83
CA LYS A 199 -10.21 12.07 11.68
C LYS A 199 -9.95 13.51 11.29
N ARG A 200 -10.94 14.37 11.52
CA ARG A 200 -10.84 15.83 11.34
C ARG A 200 -10.38 16.23 9.92
N MET A 201 -10.70 15.45 8.89
CA MET A 201 -10.32 15.78 7.52
C MET A 201 -11.11 16.98 7.03
N LYS A 202 -10.40 17.99 6.51
CA LYS A 202 -10.98 19.16 5.85
C LYS A 202 -10.44 19.28 4.44
N LEU A 203 -11.33 19.34 3.45
CA LEU A 203 -10.97 19.53 2.06
C LEU A 203 -10.72 21.02 1.78
N VAL A 204 -9.82 21.31 0.84
CA VAL A 204 -9.50 22.70 0.45
C VAL A 204 -10.65 23.38 -0.31
N GLU A 205 -11.43 22.64 -1.13
CA GLU A 205 -12.38 23.23 -2.10
C GLU A 205 -13.83 22.69 -2.01
N ASN A 206 -14.33 22.25 -0.84
CA ASN A 206 -15.74 21.81 -0.79
C ASN A 206 -16.45 22.04 0.57
N PRO A 207 -17.31 23.07 0.69
CA PRO A 207 -18.09 23.31 1.90
C PRO A 207 -19.15 22.23 2.20
N LEU A 208 -19.58 21.43 1.21
CA LEU A 208 -20.56 20.34 1.41
C LEU A 208 -19.97 19.07 2.05
N LEU A 209 -18.65 19.02 2.20
CA LEU A 209 -17.88 17.94 2.83
C LEU A 209 -17.09 18.45 4.04
N GLU A 210 -17.52 19.59 4.62
CA GLU A 210 -16.82 20.37 5.64
C GLU A 210 -16.29 19.54 6.83
N LYS A 211 -16.90 18.37 7.08
CA LYS A 211 -16.44 17.41 8.08
C LYS A 211 -16.72 15.98 7.60
N ILE A 212 -15.75 15.30 7.00
CA ILE A 212 -15.75 13.83 7.04
C ILE A 212 -15.29 13.47 8.46
N GLN A 213 -16.26 13.26 9.36
CA GLN A 213 -15.95 12.79 10.71
C GLN A 213 -15.71 11.28 10.66
N ASP A 214 -14.51 10.90 11.07
CA ASP A 214 -14.11 9.55 11.43
C ASP A 214 -14.41 8.48 10.38
N LEU A 215 -13.63 8.52 9.29
CA LEU A 215 -13.64 7.49 8.26
C LEU A 215 -12.68 6.36 8.63
N GLU A 216 -13.20 5.15 8.71
CA GLU A 216 -12.45 3.91 8.84
C GLU A 216 -12.52 3.17 7.49
N ILE A 217 -11.35 2.82 6.95
CA ILE A 217 -11.18 2.02 5.75
C ILE A 217 -10.42 0.75 6.15
N ARG A 218 -11.09 -0.38 6.09
CA ARG A 218 -10.44 -1.70 6.15
C ARG A 218 -10.13 -2.12 4.73
N TYR A 219 -8.89 -2.53 4.51
CA TYR A 219 -8.45 -2.99 3.19
C TYR A 219 -7.69 -4.30 3.27
N ARG A 220 -7.75 -5.04 2.17
CA ARG A 220 -6.96 -6.25 1.96
C ARG A 220 -6.55 -6.34 0.50
N TYR A 221 -5.29 -6.64 0.26
CA TYR A 221 -4.76 -6.93 -1.06
C TYR A 221 -4.02 -8.25 -1.05
N ASN A 222 -4.14 -9.03 -2.11
CA ASN A 222 -3.33 -10.23 -2.33
C ASN A 222 -2.83 -10.26 -3.78
N SER A 223 -1.54 -10.51 -4.00
CA SER A 223 -1.00 -10.59 -5.37
C SER A 223 -1.49 -11.80 -6.17
N ARG A 224 -2.01 -12.85 -5.50
CA ARG A 224 -2.59 -14.02 -6.16
C ARG A 224 -3.87 -13.67 -6.88
N ASP A 225 -4.77 -12.98 -6.19
CA ASP A 225 -6.05 -12.54 -6.74
C ASP A 225 -5.95 -11.18 -7.47
N ARG A 226 -4.84 -10.47 -7.27
CA ARG A 226 -4.56 -9.12 -7.82
C ARG A 226 -5.69 -8.14 -7.52
N GLN A 227 -6.36 -8.31 -6.40
CA GLN A 227 -7.56 -7.56 -6.08
C GLN A 227 -7.42 -6.81 -4.76
N LEU A 228 -7.78 -5.53 -4.78
CA LEU A 228 -7.98 -4.74 -3.59
C LEU A 228 -9.43 -4.86 -3.13
N TYR A 229 -9.60 -5.35 -1.91
CA TYR A 229 -10.87 -5.38 -1.20
C TYR A 229 -10.91 -4.22 -0.21
N LEU A 230 -12.03 -3.51 -0.17
CA LEU A 230 -12.27 -2.40 0.73
C LEU A 230 -13.57 -2.63 1.49
N ASN A 231 -13.61 -2.10 2.71
CA ASN A 231 -14.81 -1.99 3.53
C ASN A 231 -14.71 -0.66 4.29
N THR A 232 -15.67 0.23 4.07
CA THR A 232 -15.67 1.59 4.62
C THR A 232 -16.90 1.84 5.50
N ASN A 233 -16.74 2.65 6.56
CA ASN A 233 -17.87 3.09 7.39
C ASN A 233 -18.57 4.37 6.85
N PHE A 234 -18.16 4.90 5.70
CA PHE A 234 -18.55 6.22 5.20
C PHE A 234 -20.07 6.42 5.08
N LEU A 235 -20.77 5.47 4.46
CA LEU A 235 -22.22 5.56 4.25
C LEU A 235 -23.01 5.34 5.54
N LYS A 236 -22.50 4.54 6.47
CA LYS A 236 -23.14 4.33 7.77
C LYS A 236 -23.18 5.65 8.55
N ASN A 237 -22.06 6.36 8.61
CA ASN A 237 -21.97 7.67 9.27
C ASN A 237 -22.91 8.69 8.63
N LYS A 238 -22.98 8.75 7.28
CA LYS A 238 -23.92 9.61 6.54
C LYS A 238 -25.39 9.28 6.84
N ILE A 239 -25.76 8.00 6.90
CA ILE A 239 -27.14 7.58 7.22
C ILE A 239 -27.50 7.96 8.66
N ASP A 240 -26.58 7.77 9.60
CA ASP A 240 -26.81 8.12 11.00
C ASP A 240 -26.89 9.65 11.20
N GLU A 241 -26.08 10.45 10.47
CA GLU A 241 -26.21 11.92 10.41
C GLU A 241 -27.57 12.37 9.84
N MET A 242 -28.07 11.70 8.79
CA MET A 242 -29.38 12.02 8.20
C MET A 242 -30.57 11.61 9.07
N LYS A 243 -30.40 10.68 10.00
CA LYS A 243 -31.45 10.26 10.96
C LYS A 243 -31.52 11.15 12.21
N ASN A 244 -30.43 11.85 12.52
CA ASN A 244 -30.29 12.68 13.72
C ASN A 244 -30.50 14.18 13.45
N ASN A 245 -30.81 14.56 12.21
CA ASN A 245 -31.22 15.90 11.77
C ASN A 245 -32.68 15.87 11.30
#